data_AF-A0A1G1FHA7-F1
#
_entry.id   AF-A0A1G1FHA7-F1
#
_cell.length_a   1.000
_cell.length_b   1.000
_cell.length_c   1.000
_cell.angle_alpha   90.00
_cell.angle_beta   90.00
_cell.angle_gamma   90.00
#
_symmetry.space_group_name_H-M   'P 1'
#
loop_
_entity.id
_entity.type
_entity.pdbx_description
1 polymer ?
#
loop_
_entity_poly.entity_id
_entity_poly.type
_entity_poly.pdbx_seq_one_letter_code
_entity_poly.pdbx_strand_id
1 'polypeptide(L)'
;MKEAFREWQKGKHRDIVCQTCHHLSILEQNQLLVTYVVKSDSKQFSQTHGRKKSWQECRKCHAGEVSQGSVTLKKSYGHARHVFMQRIDCKNCHKGTVHDFHPNENACQNCHKDKGVHGIGMEAFSCLKCHSFSEKTPSMIPKNRCIKCHNTLPQKSPMSNLLCHQCHKPHGQISTIPATCASECHRNETSVGQHGLHMKQGLKCLYCHKPHSWVVGKDRASALCSKCHAPKDPKHFIY
;
A
#
# COMPACT_ATOMS: atom_id res chain seq x y z
N MET A 1 4.62 2.77 34.33
CA MET A 1 3.60 1.86 34.91
C MET A 1 2.17 2.40 34.78
N LYS A 2 1.80 3.54 35.39
CA LYS A 2 0.42 4.10 35.30
C LYS A 2 -0.10 4.27 33.86
N GLU A 3 0.75 4.75 32.96
CA GLU A 3 0.40 4.94 31.55
C GLU A 3 0.16 3.61 30.81
N ALA A 4 1.08 2.64 30.95
CA ALA A 4 0.93 1.31 30.35
C ALA A 4 -0.32 0.56 30.85
N PHE A 5 -0.67 0.71 32.13
CA PHE A 5 -1.90 0.14 32.69
C PHE A 5 -3.16 0.79 32.10
N ARG A 6 -3.17 2.12 31.96
CA ARG A 6 -4.29 2.84 31.33
C ARG A 6 -4.51 2.40 29.88
N GLU A 7 -3.44 2.20 29.12
CA GLU A 7 -3.54 1.73 27.74
C GLU A 7 -4.04 0.29 27.64
N TRP A 8 -3.59 -0.60 28.55
CA TRP A 8 -4.15 -1.96 28.67
C TRP A 8 -5.65 -1.94 28.98
N GLN A 9 -6.07 -1.11 29.94
CA GLN A 9 -7.46 -1.02 30.40
C GLN A 9 -8.41 -0.53 29.28
N LYS A 10 -7.94 0.36 28.41
CA LYS A 10 -8.69 0.82 27.22
C LYS A 10 -8.68 -0.21 26.08
N GLY A 11 -7.66 -1.07 26.04
CA GLY A 11 -7.41 -2.01 24.97
C GLY A 11 -8.39 -3.19 24.92
N LYS A 12 -8.28 -3.98 23.84
CA LYS A 12 -9.06 -5.21 23.65
C LYS A 12 -8.62 -6.38 24.55
N HIS A 13 -7.48 -6.24 25.23
CA HIS A 13 -6.91 -7.26 26.12
C HIS A 13 -7.11 -6.92 27.61
N ARG A 14 -7.98 -5.95 27.95
CA ARG A 14 -8.25 -5.54 29.34
C ARG A 14 -8.79 -6.66 30.25
N ASP A 15 -9.35 -7.71 29.65
CA ASP A 15 -9.89 -8.86 30.37
C ASP A 15 -8.85 -9.99 30.49
N ILE A 16 -7.63 -9.79 29.96
CA ILE A 16 -6.51 -10.73 30.05
C ILE A 16 -5.62 -10.35 31.22
N VAL A 17 -5.40 -11.33 32.11
CA VAL A 17 -4.48 -11.23 33.26
C VAL A 17 -3.06 -10.93 32.77
N CYS A 18 -2.37 -9.96 33.39
CA CYS A 18 -1.05 -9.48 32.96
C CYS A 18 -0.02 -10.62 32.84
N GLN A 19 -0.05 -11.55 33.78
CA GLN A 19 0.86 -12.69 33.89
C GLN A 19 0.73 -13.66 32.72
N THR A 20 -0.37 -13.65 31.96
CA THR A 20 -0.55 -14.44 30.74
C THR A 20 0.41 -14.03 29.62
N CYS A 21 0.80 -12.75 29.59
CA CYS A 21 1.74 -12.22 28.61
C CYS A 21 3.11 -11.93 29.23
N HIS A 22 3.14 -11.70 30.54
CA HIS A 22 4.33 -11.33 31.30
C HIS A 22 4.81 -12.48 32.19
N HIS A 23 5.62 -13.37 31.60
CA HIS A 23 6.28 -14.46 32.32
C HIS A 23 7.71 -14.10 32.69
N LEU A 24 8.03 -14.24 33.98
CA LEU A 24 9.38 -14.18 34.52
C LEU A 24 9.94 -15.58 34.69
N SER A 25 11.19 -15.82 34.31
CA SER A 25 11.93 -16.99 34.75
C SER A 25 12.22 -16.92 36.25
N ILE A 26 12.49 -18.07 36.88
CA ILE A 26 12.84 -18.14 38.32
C ILE A 26 14.05 -17.25 38.63
N LEU A 27 15.04 -17.19 37.73
CA LEU A 27 16.21 -16.32 37.89
C LEU A 27 15.81 -14.84 37.88
N GLU A 28 14.97 -14.41 36.94
CA GLU A 28 14.47 -13.03 36.91
C GLU A 28 13.64 -12.71 38.16
N GLN A 29 12.77 -13.62 38.61
CA GLN A 29 12.00 -13.44 39.86
C GLN A 29 12.91 -13.24 41.06
N ASN A 30 13.95 -14.06 41.19
CA ASN A 30 14.92 -13.96 42.28
C ASN A 30 15.76 -12.68 42.19
N GLN A 31 16.16 -12.26 40.98
CA GLN A 31 16.85 -10.99 40.76
C GLN A 31 15.99 -9.79 41.17
N LEU A 32 14.69 -9.83 40.86
CA LEU A 32 13.74 -8.79 41.27
C LEU A 32 13.63 -8.72 42.80
N LEU A 33 13.48 -9.87 43.46
CA LEU A 33 13.39 -9.97 44.91
C LEU A 33 14.66 -9.45 45.59
N VAL A 34 15.83 -9.92 45.17
CA VAL A 34 17.12 -9.49 45.73
C VAL A 34 17.32 -7.99 45.51
N THR A 35 16.99 -7.47 44.33
CA THR A 35 17.13 -6.03 44.04
C THR A 35 16.21 -5.18 44.92
N TYR A 36 14.96 -5.62 45.14
CA TYR A 36 14.02 -4.93 46.03
C TYR A 36 14.54 -4.88 47.47
N VAL A 37 15.05 -6.00 47.98
CA VAL A 37 15.56 -6.11 49.36
C VAL A 37 16.86 -5.33 49.56
N VAL A 38 17.78 -5.36 48.59
CA VAL A 38 19.14 -4.80 48.72
C VAL A 38 19.24 -3.35 48.23
N LYS A 39 18.46 -2.96 47.22
CA LYS A 39 18.54 -1.63 46.56
C LYS A 39 17.24 -0.84 46.65
N SER A 40 16.62 -0.84 47.84
CA SER A 40 15.38 -0.14 48.20
C SER A 40 15.20 1.25 47.57
N ASP A 41 16.28 2.01 47.35
CA ASP A 41 16.24 3.40 46.82
C ASP A 41 16.59 3.57 45.34
N SER A 42 16.92 2.49 44.60
CA SER A 42 17.33 2.62 43.21
C SER A 42 16.13 2.83 42.27
N LYS A 43 15.85 4.10 41.94
CA LYS A 43 14.78 4.55 41.02
C LYS A 43 14.87 4.00 39.58
N GLN A 44 15.91 3.25 39.23
CA GLN A 44 16.12 2.68 37.89
C GLN A 44 15.91 1.17 37.91
N PHE A 45 14.66 0.80 38.07
CA PHE A 45 14.23 -0.55 37.80
C PHE A 45 13.98 -0.72 36.30
N SER A 46 14.69 -1.65 35.64
CA SER A 46 14.46 -1.90 34.21
C SER A 46 13.02 -2.41 34.01
N GLN A 47 12.21 -1.65 33.26
CA GLN A 47 10.81 -1.96 32.97
C GLN A 47 10.62 -3.10 31.93
N THR A 48 11.68 -3.86 31.64
CA THR A 48 11.67 -4.94 30.66
C THR A 48 11.52 -6.33 31.27
N HIS A 49 11.52 -6.45 32.60
CA HIS A 49 11.40 -7.73 33.29
C HIS A 49 10.06 -8.43 32.98
N GLY A 50 10.10 -9.76 32.89
CA GLY A 50 8.91 -10.58 32.68
C GLY A 50 8.45 -10.62 31.23
N ARG A 51 9.24 -10.10 30.30
CA ARG A 51 8.99 -10.23 28.87
C ARG A 51 9.76 -11.43 28.33
N LYS A 52 9.36 -12.65 28.69
CA LYS A 52 9.76 -13.85 27.93
C LYS A 52 9.23 -13.69 26.52
N LYS A 53 10.04 -13.11 25.61
CA LYS A 53 9.69 -12.67 24.23
C LYS A 53 8.17 -12.56 24.03
N SER A 54 7.54 -11.51 24.56
CA SER A 54 6.07 -11.35 24.65
C SER A 54 5.28 -11.76 23.40
N TRP A 55 5.87 -11.62 22.22
CA TRP A 55 5.33 -12.06 20.93
C TRP A 55 5.08 -13.56 20.79
N GLN A 56 5.80 -14.41 21.54
CA GLN A 56 5.55 -15.86 21.58
C GLN A 56 4.25 -16.18 22.30
N GLU A 57 3.93 -15.43 23.36
CA GLU A 57 2.68 -15.57 24.12
C GLU A 57 1.48 -15.14 23.27
N CYS A 58 1.64 -14.12 22.42
CA CYS A 58 0.59 -13.73 21.45
C CYS A 58 0.15 -14.91 20.58
N ARG A 59 1.08 -15.79 20.18
CA ARG A 59 0.75 -16.94 19.32
C ARG A 59 -0.14 -17.96 20.03
N LYS A 60 -0.11 -18.07 21.36
CA LYS A 60 -0.93 -19.05 22.09
C LYS A 60 -2.43 -18.78 21.92
N CYS A 61 -2.83 -17.50 21.83
CA CYS A 61 -4.22 -17.11 21.60
C CYS A 61 -4.52 -16.81 20.12
N HIS A 62 -3.56 -16.23 19.37
CA HIS A 62 -3.79 -15.79 17.99
C HIS A 62 -3.42 -16.84 16.91
N ALA A 63 -2.86 -18.00 17.25
CA ALA A 63 -2.44 -19.01 16.26
C ALA A 63 -3.57 -19.43 15.28
N GLY A 64 -4.81 -19.56 15.76
CA GLY A 64 -5.96 -19.90 14.92
C GLY A 64 -6.40 -18.75 14.00
N GLU A 65 -6.22 -17.50 14.42
CA GLU A 65 -6.55 -16.34 13.58
C GLU A 65 -5.53 -16.16 12.46
N VAL A 66 -4.25 -16.32 12.78
CA VAL A 66 -3.16 -16.04 11.85
C VAL A 66 -3.10 -17.12 10.75
N SER A 67 -3.50 -18.36 11.06
CA SER A 67 -3.30 -19.55 10.19
C SER A 67 -4.39 -19.75 9.14
N GLN A 68 -5.56 -19.16 9.38
CA GLN A 68 -6.73 -19.32 8.54
C GLN A 68 -6.75 -18.22 7.48
N GLY A 69 -6.13 -18.45 6.32
CA GLY A 69 -6.25 -17.58 5.15
C GLY A 69 -7.69 -17.09 4.93
N SER A 70 -7.93 -15.77 5.01
CA SER A 70 -9.24 -15.12 4.89
C SER A 70 -9.14 -13.72 4.28
N VAL A 71 -10.28 -13.08 4.02
CA VAL A 71 -10.40 -11.73 3.45
C VAL A 71 -9.99 -10.59 4.39
N THR A 72 -9.86 -10.86 5.69
CA THR A 72 -9.49 -9.80 6.66
C THR A 72 -7.98 -9.64 6.74
N LEU A 73 -7.50 -8.42 7.00
CA LEU A 73 -6.05 -8.12 7.06
C LEU A 73 -5.28 -9.04 8.03
N LYS A 74 -5.90 -9.39 9.16
CA LYS A 74 -5.32 -10.23 10.22
C LYS A 74 -5.22 -11.71 9.84
N LYS A 75 -6.06 -12.15 8.91
CA LYS A 75 -6.17 -13.53 8.45
C LYS A 75 -5.70 -13.67 6.99
N SER A 76 -5.18 -12.60 6.40
CA SER A 76 -4.87 -12.55 4.97
C SER A 76 -3.80 -13.57 4.57
N TYR A 77 -3.80 -14.00 3.31
CA TYR A 77 -2.71 -14.81 2.76
C TYR A 77 -1.34 -14.14 2.99
N GLY A 78 -1.27 -12.81 2.85
CA GLY A 78 -0.08 -12.05 3.18
C GLY A 78 0.35 -12.21 4.64
N HIS A 79 -0.56 -12.15 5.60
CA HIS A 79 -0.25 -12.37 7.01
C HIS A 79 0.27 -13.80 7.25
N ALA A 80 -0.40 -14.81 6.69
CA ALA A 80 0.00 -16.21 6.80
C ALA A 80 1.40 -16.46 6.19
N ARG A 81 1.69 -15.88 5.03
CA ARG A 81 3.01 -15.98 4.37
C ARG A 81 4.12 -15.44 5.26
N HIS A 82 3.97 -14.24 5.79
CA HIS A 82 5.01 -13.61 6.60
C HIS A 82 5.19 -14.32 7.96
N VAL A 83 4.09 -14.63 8.66
CA VAL A 83 4.18 -15.14 10.04
C VAL A 83 4.40 -16.66 10.10
N PHE A 84 3.75 -17.46 9.25
CA PHE A 84 3.89 -18.93 9.30
C PHE A 84 4.92 -19.47 8.33
N MET A 85 4.85 -19.07 7.05
CA MET A 85 5.71 -19.64 6.03
C MET A 85 7.15 -19.11 6.16
N GLN A 86 7.29 -17.79 6.37
CA GLN A 86 8.59 -17.12 6.50
C GLN A 86 9.04 -16.94 7.95
N ARG A 87 8.19 -17.25 8.93
CA ARG A 87 8.50 -17.18 10.37
C ARG A 87 9.00 -15.80 10.83
N ILE A 88 8.46 -14.72 10.24
CA ILE A 88 8.78 -13.34 10.63
C ILE A 88 8.14 -13.04 11.99
N ASP A 89 8.94 -12.51 12.92
CA ASP A 89 8.45 -12.10 14.25
C ASP A 89 7.37 -11.01 14.14
N CYS A 90 6.30 -11.15 14.92
CA CYS A 90 5.20 -10.20 14.99
C CYS A 90 5.66 -8.75 15.24
N LYS A 91 6.73 -8.58 16.05
CA LYS A 91 7.34 -7.29 16.41
C LYS A 91 7.88 -6.50 15.23
N ASN A 92 8.19 -7.18 14.14
CA ASN A 92 8.75 -6.53 12.95
C ASN A 92 7.66 -5.74 12.21
N CYS A 93 6.40 -6.13 12.36
CA CYS A 93 5.26 -5.51 11.71
C CYS A 93 4.33 -4.78 12.68
N HIS A 94 4.29 -5.15 13.96
CA HIS A 94 3.44 -4.53 14.97
C HIS A 94 4.25 -3.63 15.91
N LYS A 95 3.71 -2.46 16.23
CA LYS A 95 4.27 -1.64 17.31
C LYS A 95 4.13 -2.39 18.64
N GLY A 96 5.05 -2.14 19.57
CA GLY A 96 5.15 -2.87 20.84
C GLY A 96 5.34 -1.96 22.05
N THR A 97 5.02 -0.67 21.91
CA THR A 97 5.12 0.30 23.00
C THR A 97 3.79 0.37 23.74
N VAL A 98 3.83 0.12 25.05
CA VAL A 98 2.73 0.35 26.02
C VAL A 98 1.36 -0.23 25.66
N HIS A 99 1.28 -1.55 25.41
CA HIS A 99 0.03 -2.28 25.10
C HIS A 99 -0.72 -1.82 23.84
N ASP A 100 -0.06 -1.03 23.00
CA ASP A 100 -0.50 -0.72 21.66
C ASP A 100 0.20 -1.66 20.67
N PHE A 101 -0.59 -2.53 20.06
CA PHE A 101 -0.15 -3.58 19.13
C PHE A 101 -0.65 -3.37 17.72
N HIS A 102 -0.89 -2.13 17.29
CA HIS A 102 -1.31 -1.89 15.91
C HIS A 102 -0.16 -2.18 14.91
N PRO A 103 -0.46 -2.64 13.68
CA PRO A 103 0.55 -2.76 12.63
C PRO A 103 1.22 -1.42 12.36
N ASN A 104 2.55 -1.40 12.30
CA ASN A 104 3.32 -0.32 11.73
C ASN A 104 3.24 -0.42 10.20
N GLU A 105 2.45 0.44 9.56
CA GLU A 105 2.25 0.42 8.12
C GLU A 105 3.54 0.67 7.31
N ASN A 106 4.54 1.33 7.93
CA ASN A 106 5.84 1.57 7.30
C ASN A 106 6.77 0.36 7.37
N ALA A 107 6.45 -0.66 8.19
CA ALA A 107 7.30 -1.84 8.35
C ALA A 107 7.49 -2.63 7.04
N CYS A 108 6.54 -2.52 6.11
CA CYS A 108 6.63 -3.17 4.80
C CYS A 108 7.91 -2.77 4.05
N GLN A 109 8.33 -1.50 4.15
CA GLN A 109 9.48 -0.96 3.42
C GLN A 109 10.83 -1.48 3.94
N ASN A 110 10.87 -1.99 5.18
CA ASN A 110 12.08 -2.59 5.74
C ASN A 110 12.57 -3.79 4.92
N CYS A 111 11.63 -4.52 4.31
CA CYS A 111 11.92 -5.67 3.43
C CYS A 111 11.61 -5.37 1.95
N HIS A 112 10.64 -4.51 1.65
CA HIS A 112 10.18 -4.20 0.30
C HIS A 112 10.58 -2.79 -0.15
N LYS A 113 11.89 -2.52 -0.21
CA LYS A 113 12.46 -1.19 -0.50
C LYS A 113 12.00 -0.61 -1.84
N ASP A 114 11.90 -1.44 -2.87
CA ASP A 114 11.52 -1.02 -4.23
C ASP A 114 10.01 -1.04 -4.48
N LYS A 115 9.20 -1.17 -3.42
CA LYS A 115 7.72 -1.21 -3.50
C LYS A 115 7.07 0.02 -2.90
N GLY A 116 7.83 1.11 -2.75
CA GLY A 116 7.28 2.41 -2.45
C GLY A 116 6.29 2.84 -3.55
N VAL A 117 5.23 3.52 -3.15
CA VAL A 117 4.30 4.12 -4.11
C VAL A 117 4.98 5.40 -4.61
N HIS A 118 5.35 5.39 -5.88
CA HIS A 118 5.75 6.60 -6.56
C HIS A 118 4.46 7.27 -7.03
N GLY A 119 4.34 8.60 -6.91
CA GLY A 119 3.26 9.36 -7.51
C GLY A 119 2.82 10.55 -6.67
N ILE A 120 2.68 11.70 -7.34
CA ILE A 120 2.35 13.00 -6.72
C ILE A 120 1.15 12.84 -5.77
N GLY A 121 1.40 12.99 -4.47
CA GLY A 121 0.39 12.95 -3.42
C GLY A 121 0.05 11.54 -2.91
N MET A 122 0.76 10.51 -3.36
CA MET A 122 0.58 9.12 -2.92
C MET A 122 1.79 8.54 -2.18
N GLU A 123 2.90 9.28 -2.08
CA GLU A 123 4.18 8.81 -1.53
C GLU A 123 4.07 8.42 -0.04
N ALA A 124 3.12 9.03 0.69
CA ALA A 124 2.90 8.78 2.11
C ALA A 124 1.83 7.70 2.40
N PHE A 125 1.22 7.09 1.37
CA PHE A 125 0.17 6.09 1.62
C PHE A 125 0.77 4.76 2.08
N SER A 126 0.16 4.23 3.14
CA SER A 126 0.34 2.83 3.54
C SER A 126 -0.03 1.88 2.41
N CYS A 127 0.76 0.82 2.26
CA CYS A 127 0.51 -0.29 1.34
C CYS A 127 -0.91 -0.86 1.52
N LEU A 128 -1.44 -0.83 2.76
CA LEU A 128 -2.74 -1.39 3.13
C LEU A 128 -3.93 -0.57 2.62
N LYS A 129 -3.70 0.66 2.15
CA LYS A 129 -4.76 1.48 1.53
C LYS A 129 -5.19 0.91 0.19
N CYS A 130 -4.26 0.28 -0.53
CA CYS A 130 -4.52 -0.36 -1.82
C CYS A 130 -4.62 -1.88 -1.71
N HIS A 131 -3.76 -2.50 -0.90
CA HIS A 131 -3.60 -3.95 -0.84
C HIS A 131 -4.26 -4.54 0.41
N SER A 132 -5.17 -5.51 0.23
CA SER A 132 -5.68 -6.33 1.33
C SER A 132 -4.85 -7.58 1.60
N PHE A 133 -3.99 -7.98 0.64
CA PHE A 133 -3.19 -9.21 0.65
C PHE A 133 -3.98 -10.50 0.95
N SER A 134 -5.30 -10.45 0.76
CA SER A 134 -6.23 -11.53 1.09
C SER A 134 -6.26 -12.64 0.04
N GLU A 135 -5.97 -12.30 -1.22
CA GLU A 135 -6.06 -13.24 -2.33
C GLU A 135 -4.76 -14.02 -2.56
N LYS A 136 -4.89 -15.22 -3.16
CA LYS A 136 -3.76 -16.08 -3.55
C LYS A 136 -2.84 -15.42 -4.60
N THR A 137 -3.36 -14.47 -5.38
CA THR A 137 -2.61 -13.72 -6.39
C THR A 137 -2.46 -12.25 -5.97
N PRO A 138 -1.33 -11.86 -5.38
CA PRO A 138 -1.23 -10.69 -4.48
C PRO A 138 -0.84 -9.37 -5.16
N SER A 139 -0.88 -9.27 -6.50
CA SER A 139 -0.23 -8.14 -7.20
C SER A 139 -1.16 -7.14 -7.87
N MET A 140 -2.41 -7.50 -8.16
CA MET A 140 -3.33 -6.62 -8.91
C MET A 140 -4.51 -6.21 -8.06
N ILE A 141 -4.63 -4.90 -7.84
CA ILE A 141 -5.78 -4.31 -7.16
C ILE A 141 -6.93 -4.15 -8.15
N PRO A 142 -8.17 -4.55 -7.79
CA PRO A 142 -9.30 -4.35 -8.66
C PRO A 142 -9.55 -2.85 -8.91
N LYS A 143 -10.04 -2.51 -10.12
CA LYS A 143 -10.31 -1.13 -10.56
C LYS A 143 -11.13 -0.33 -9.53
N ASN A 144 -12.06 -1.00 -8.84
CA ASN A 144 -12.90 -0.41 -7.80
C ASN A 144 -12.09 0.22 -6.64
N ARG A 145 -10.89 -0.26 -6.34
CA ARG A 145 -10.02 0.31 -5.29
C ARG A 145 -9.53 1.70 -5.68
N CYS A 146 -9.23 1.93 -6.96
CA CYS A 146 -8.72 3.20 -7.46
C CYS A 146 -9.84 4.26 -7.50
N ILE A 147 -11.00 3.90 -8.05
CA ILE A 147 -12.12 4.85 -8.23
C ILE A 147 -12.79 5.29 -6.92
N LYS A 148 -12.55 4.58 -5.80
CA LYS A 148 -13.01 5.04 -4.47
C LYS A 148 -12.43 6.39 -4.08
N CYS A 149 -11.20 6.68 -4.51
CA CYS A 149 -10.56 7.98 -4.30
C CYS A 149 -10.57 8.82 -5.59
N HIS A 150 -10.39 8.19 -6.76
CA HIS A 150 -10.45 8.85 -8.07
C HIS A 150 -11.87 8.89 -8.64
N ASN A 151 -12.78 9.54 -7.90
CA ASN A 151 -14.21 9.57 -8.23
C ASN A 151 -14.58 10.60 -9.33
N THR A 152 -13.67 11.50 -9.70
CA THR A 152 -13.87 12.51 -10.74
C THR A 152 -13.56 12.01 -12.16
N LEU A 153 -13.13 10.75 -12.30
CA LEU A 153 -12.80 10.18 -13.59
C LEU A 153 -14.05 9.86 -14.42
N PRO A 154 -14.04 10.13 -15.74
CA PRO A 154 -15.13 9.74 -16.62
C PRO A 154 -15.27 8.22 -16.67
N GLN A 155 -16.47 7.72 -16.39
CA GLN A 155 -16.75 6.28 -16.37
C GLN A 155 -16.89 5.68 -17.78
N LYS A 156 -17.13 6.51 -18.79
CA LYS A 156 -17.28 6.13 -20.20
C LYS A 156 -16.23 6.87 -21.04
N SER A 157 -15.28 6.12 -21.58
CA SER A 157 -14.20 6.61 -22.46
C SER A 157 -13.68 5.42 -23.29
N PRO A 158 -13.05 5.59 -24.47
CA PRO A 158 -12.56 4.47 -25.27
C PRO A 158 -11.69 3.46 -24.50
N MET A 159 -10.95 3.92 -23.49
CA MET A 159 -10.09 3.08 -22.65
C MET A 159 -10.67 2.78 -21.25
N SER A 160 -11.93 3.09 -20.98
CA SER A 160 -12.51 2.96 -19.64
C SER A 160 -12.64 1.50 -19.17
N ASN A 161 -12.64 0.53 -20.07
CA ASN A 161 -12.69 -0.90 -19.72
C ASN A 161 -11.34 -1.48 -19.29
N LEU A 162 -10.24 -0.76 -19.53
CA LEU A 162 -8.91 -1.17 -19.10
C LEU A 162 -8.74 -1.01 -17.58
N LEU A 163 -7.89 -1.86 -17.01
CA LEU A 163 -7.46 -1.73 -15.62
C LEU A 163 -6.48 -0.56 -15.52
N CYS A 164 -6.62 0.26 -14.46
CA CYS A 164 -5.80 1.45 -14.26
C CYS A 164 -4.30 1.12 -14.30
N HIS A 165 -3.92 -0.07 -13.81
CA HIS A 165 -2.52 -0.49 -13.75
C HIS A 165 -1.88 -0.86 -15.10
N GLN A 166 -2.68 -0.91 -16.18
CA GLN A 166 -2.15 -1.11 -17.53
C GLN A 166 -1.42 0.14 -18.02
N CYS A 167 -1.87 1.32 -17.59
CA CYS A 167 -1.27 2.61 -17.91
C CYS A 167 -0.44 3.17 -16.75
N HIS A 168 -0.96 3.09 -15.52
CA HIS A 168 -0.29 3.59 -14.32
C HIS A 168 0.46 2.46 -13.61
N LYS A 169 1.74 2.65 -13.27
CA LYS A 169 2.46 1.69 -12.42
C LYS A 169 2.72 2.33 -11.05
N PRO A 170 1.88 2.10 -10.02
CA PRO A 170 2.02 2.76 -8.71
C PRO A 170 3.36 2.50 -8.02
N HIS A 171 3.94 1.31 -8.23
CA HIS A 171 5.26 0.94 -7.69
C HIS A 171 6.42 1.23 -8.64
N GLY A 172 6.16 1.98 -9.72
CA GLY A 172 7.10 2.27 -10.79
C GLY A 172 6.76 3.61 -11.42
N GLN A 173 6.69 3.67 -12.75
CA GLN A 173 6.36 4.91 -13.42
C GLN A 173 4.83 5.13 -13.47
N ILE A 174 4.38 6.17 -12.78
CA ILE A 174 2.95 6.57 -12.73
C ILE A 174 2.48 7.14 -14.06
N SER A 175 3.33 7.92 -14.71
CA SER A 175 2.99 8.57 -15.97
C SER A 175 3.19 7.61 -17.13
N THR A 176 2.19 7.53 -17.99
CA THR A 176 2.29 6.78 -19.25
C THR A 176 3.37 7.42 -20.13
N ILE A 177 4.31 6.61 -20.60
CA ILE A 177 5.26 7.06 -21.62
C ILE A 177 4.52 7.08 -22.96
N PRO A 178 4.49 8.19 -23.73
CA PRO A 178 3.79 8.24 -25.01
C PRO A 178 4.15 7.11 -25.98
N ALA A 179 5.39 6.61 -25.92
CA ALA A 179 5.88 5.50 -26.73
C ALA A 179 5.15 4.17 -26.46
N THR A 180 4.68 3.93 -25.22
CA THR A 180 4.00 2.67 -24.88
C THR A 180 2.61 2.55 -25.51
N CYS A 181 1.99 3.67 -25.87
CA CYS A 181 0.68 3.64 -26.54
C CYS A 181 0.80 2.90 -27.88
N ALA A 182 1.76 3.30 -28.72
CA ALA A 182 1.97 2.72 -30.04
C ALA A 182 2.58 1.32 -29.98
N SER A 183 3.53 1.05 -29.06
CA SER A 183 4.18 -0.27 -28.99
C SER A 183 3.26 -1.38 -28.48
N GLU A 184 2.42 -1.09 -27.48
CA GLU A 184 1.65 -2.10 -26.77
C GLU A 184 0.27 -2.36 -27.40
N CYS A 185 -0.48 -1.30 -27.75
CA CYS A 185 -1.90 -1.43 -28.14
C CYS A 185 -2.25 -0.74 -29.47
N HIS A 186 -1.70 0.44 -29.73
CA HIS A 186 -2.07 1.32 -30.85
C HIS A 186 -1.05 1.27 -32.00
N ARG A 187 -0.62 0.07 -32.37
CA ARG A 187 0.47 -0.15 -33.35
C ARG A 187 0.22 0.49 -34.71
N ASN A 188 -1.03 0.58 -35.12
CA ASN A 188 -1.41 1.08 -36.44
C ASN A 188 -1.77 2.57 -36.45
N GLU A 189 -1.98 3.21 -35.28
CA GLU A 189 -2.45 4.61 -35.21
C GLU A 189 -1.44 5.59 -35.83
N THR A 190 -0.16 5.26 -35.82
CA THR A 190 0.90 6.08 -36.45
C THR A 190 0.71 6.21 -37.96
N SER A 191 0.02 5.24 -38.58
CA SER A 191 -0.22 5.16 -40.02
C SER A 191 -1.64 5.61 -40.42
N VAL A 192 -2.49 5.95 -39.45
CA VAL A 192 -3.85 6.43 -39.71
C VAL A 192 -3.85 7.94 -39.88
N GLY A 193 -4.45 8.40 -40.98
CA GLY A 193 -4.63 9.82 -41.24
C GLY A 193 -3.30 10.57 -41.31
N GLN A 194 -3.22 11.68 -40.59
CA GLN A 194 -2.04 12.55 -40.55
C GLN A 194 -1.19 12.39 -39.28
N HIS A 195 -1.38 11.32 -38.49
CA HIS A 195 -0.58 11.08 -37.28
C HIS A 195 0.91 11.00 -37.60
N GLY A 196 1.29 10.28 -38.66
CA GLY A 196 2.69 10.17 -39.09
C GLY A 196 3.32 11.53 -39.42
N LEU A 197 2.59 12.46 -40.04
CA LEU A 197 3.09 13.81 -40.30
C LEU A 197 3.32 14.59 -39.00
N HIS A 198 2.34 14.58 -38.08
CA HIS A 198 2.47 15.28 -36.81
C HIS A 198 3.61 14.70 -35.95
N MET A 199 3.82 13.39 -35.97
CA MET A 199 4.92 12.75 -35.26
C MET A 199 6.29 13.11 -35.86
N LYS A 200 6.41 13.23 -37.19
CA LYS A 200 7.63 13.75 -37.86
C LYS A 200 7.96 15.18 -37.44
N GLN A 201 6.95 15.97 -37.10
CA GLN A 201 7.11 17.33 -36.53
C GLN A 201 7.39 17.31 -35.00
N GLY A 202 7.62 16.14 -34.42
CA GLY A 202 7.96 15.99 -33.00
C GLY A 202 6.75 15.97 -32.04
N LEU A 203 5.51 16.01 -32.55
CA LEU A 203 4.32 15.94 -31.71
C LEU A 203 4.12 14.51 -31.19
N LYS A 204 3.90 14.40 -29.87
CA LYS A 204 3.63 13.13 -29.18
C LYS A 204 2.12 12.95 -29.00
N CYS A 205 1.67 11.70 -28.84
CA CYS A 205 0.25 11.35 -28.67
C CYS A 205 -0.43 12.20 -27.58
N LEU A 206 0.23 12.38 -26.42
CA LEU A 206 -0.32 13.11 -25.28
C LEU A 206 -0.46 14.63 -25.49
N TYR A 207 0.12 15.18 -26.57
CA TYR A 207 -0.07 16.58 -26.93
C TYR A 207 -1.55 16.83 -27.26
N CYS A 208 -2.13 15.96 -28.09
CA CYS A 208 -3.53 16.02 -28.51
C CYS A 208 -4.43 15.22 -27.55
N HIS A 209 -4.05 13.97 -27.24
CA HIS A 209 -4.86 13.04 -26.47
C HIS A 209 -4.67 13.23 -24.97
N LYS A 210 -5.71 13.75 -24.30
CA LYS A 210 -5.73 13.84 -22.84
C LYS A 210 -6.01 12.47 -22.23
N PRO A 211 -5.22 12.03 -21.22
CA PRO A 211 -5.55 10.83 -20.46
C PRO A 211 -6.98 10.85 -19.92
N HIS A 212 -7.63 9.69 -19.87
CA HIS A 212 -9.03 9.48 -19.45
C HIS A 212 -10.11 10.06 -20.37
N SER A 213 -9.76 10.88 -21.37
CA SER A 213 -10.70 11.30 -22.42
C SER A 213 -10.38 10.61 -23.74
N TRP A 214 -9.10 10.61 -24.12
CA TRP A 214 -8.49 9.97 -25.31
C TRP A 214 -9.07 10.38 -26.67
N VAL A 215 -10.22 11.05 -26.73
CA VAL A 215 -10.82 11.61 -27.94
C VAL A 215 -10.52 13.10 -28.01
N VAL A 216 -10.13 13.57 -29.20
CA VAL A 216 -9.95 15.00 -29.48
C VAL A 216 -11.29 15.54 -30.01
N GLY A 217 -12.07 16.19 -29.15
CA GLY A 217 -13.29 16.89 -29.55
C GLY A 217 -13.01 18.19 -30.31
N LYS A 218 -14.05 18.77 -30.91
CA LYS A 218 -13.95 20.01 -31.71
C LYS A 218 -13.33 21.18 -30.94
N ASP A 219 -13.73 21.38 -29.70
CA ASP A 219 -13.24 22.50 -28.87
C ASP A 219 -11.74 22.40 -28.62
N ARG A 220 -11.27 21.20 -28.27
CA ARG A 220 -9.85 20.94 -28.02
C ARG A 220 -9.03 20.99 -29.32
N ALA A 221 -9.58 20.48 -30.42
CA ALA A 221 -8.94 20.59 -31.74
C ALA A 221 -8.79 22.05 -32.17
N SER A 222 -9.84 22.87 -31.99
CA SER A 222 -9.81 24.29 -32.34
C SER A 222 -8.69 25.02 -31.60
N ALA A 223 -8.48 24.74 -30.31
CA ALA A 223 -7.42 25.37 -29.51
C ALA A 223 -6.01 24.81 -29.76
N LEU A 224 -5.87 23.52 -30.10
CA LEU A 224 -4.55 22.89 -30.30
C LEU A 224 -4.04 23.02 -31.74
N CYS A 225 -4.89 22.79 -32.74
CA CYS A 225 -4.49 22.79 -34.14
C CYS A 225 -4.15 24.19 -34.66
N SER A 226 -4.92 25.20 -34.20
CA SER A 226 -4.74 26.62 -34.55
C SER A 226 -3.36 27.18 -34.18
N LYS A 227 -2.60 26.49 -33.33
CA LYS A 227 -1.22 26.86 -32.98
C LYS A 227 -0.25 26.73 -34.15
N CYS A 228 -0.53 25.87 -35.12
CA CYS A 228 0.35 25.60 -36.24
C CYS A 228 -0.32 25.82 -37.60
N HIS A 229 -1.62 25.58 -37.70
CA HIS A 229 -2.35 25.70 -38.96
C HIS A 229 -3.83 26.01 -38.72
N ALA A 230 -4.55 26.45 -39.75
CA ALA A 230 -5.99 26.66 -39.66
C ALA A 230 -6.72 25.39 -39.15
N PRO A 231 -7.66 25.51 -38.19
CA PRO A 231 -8.34 24.36 -37.63
C PRO A 231 -9.14 23.62 -38.71
N LYS A 232 -8.91 22.33 -38.83
CA LYS A 232 -9.69 21.41 -39.67
C LYS A 232 -10.47 20.47 -38.76
N ASP A 233 -11.64 20.01 -39.19
CA ASP A 233 -12.45 19.09 -38.37
C ASP A 233 -11.73 17.72 -38.24
N PRO A 234 -11.44 17.25 -37.01
CA PRO A 234 -10.79 15.97 -36.72
C PRO A 234 -11.39 14.77 -37.46
N LYS A 235 -12.69 14.80 -37.77
CA LYS A 235 -13.37 13.71 -38.48
C LYS A 235 -12.84 13.51 -39.91
N HIS A 236 -12.33 14.56 -40.55
CA HIS A 236 -11.73 14.48 -41.88
C HIS A 236 -10.27 14.01 -41.86
N PHE A 237 -9.72 13.69 -40.69
CA PHE A 237 -8.36 13.13 -40.59
C PHE A 237 -8.37 11.60 -40.47
N ILE A 238 -9.53 10.95 -40.35
CA ILE A 238 -9.64 9.49 -40.17
C ILE A 238 -9.78 8.77 -41.54
N TYR A 239 -9.77 9.52 -42.64
CA TYR A 239 -9.74 9.02 -44.02
C TYR A 239 -8.79 9.86 -44.87
#